data_AF-A0A369NEB1-F1
#
_entry.id   AF-A0A369NEB1-F1
#
_cell.length_a   1.000
_cell.length_b   1.000
_cell.length_c   1.000
_cell.angle_alpha   90.00
_cell.angle_beta   90.00
_cell.angle_gamma   90.00
#
_symmetry.space_group_name_H-M   'P 1'
#
loop_
_entity.id
_entity.type
_entity.pdbx_description
1 polymer ?
#
loop_
_entity_poly.entity_id
_entity_poly.type
_entity_poly.pdbx_seq_one_letter_code
_entity_poly.pdbx_strand_id
1 'polypeptide(L)'
;MEESKPSGKRRGRRWPIVVGVIAAVVVAAGAGFWVWHEQPSFCNAVCHDPMDVYVDGYFNDATLMANAHERADVTCLKCHEAKLSDQVAEGLSWVRGDFATDETGHLTTHGVTADKKMCASAGCHDWEDVKAATEDWGGEAGVNPHASHQGEAIDCSNCHGAHGSSYMYCNACHDYAVPDGWESPR
;
A
#
# COMPACT_ATOMS: atom_id res chain seq x y z
N MET A 1 46.64 63.12 28.74
CA MET A 1 45.99 61.90 29.24
C MET A 1 45.23 61.31 28.07
N GLU A 2 45.73 60.17 27.61
CA GLU A 2 45.18 59.36 26.54
C GLU A 2 43.92 58.67 27.09
N GLU A 3 42.77 58.84 26.47
CA GLU A 3 41.59 58.04 26.82
C GLU A 3 40.98 57.44 25.56
N SER A 4 41.07 56.12 25.53
CA SER A 4 40.72 55.20 24.46
C SER A 4 39.20 55.01 24.31
N LYS A 5 38.74 54.98 23.06
CA LYS A 5 37.40 54.59 22.56
C LYS A 5 36.75 53.41 23.30
N PRO A 6 35.40 53.35 23.37
CA PRO A 6 34.70 52.09 23.21
C PRO A 6 34.46 51.84 21.72
N SER A 7 35.12 50.80 21.20
CA SER A 7 34.81 50.17 19.92
C SER A 7 33.40 49.58 20.00
N GLY A 8 32.44 50.21 19.30
CA GLY A 8 31.10 49.67 19.11
C GLY A 8 31.19 48.36 18.34
N LYS A 9 31.14 47.22 19.05
CA LYS A 9 31.01 45.90 18.43
C LYS A 9 29.74 45.91 17.58
N ARG A 10 29.89 45.95 16.25
CA ARG A 10 28.81 45.70 15.30
C ARG A 10 28.26 44.31 15.64
N ARG A 11 27.11 44.26 16.31
CA ARG A 11 26.38 43.03 16.61
C ARG A 11 25.98 42.45 15.25
N GLY A 12 26.83 41.59 14.68
CA GLY A 12 26.62 40.98 13.38
C GLY A 12 25.20 40.42 13.34
N ARG A 13 24.40 40.90 12.39
CA ARG A 13 22.98 40.57 12.26
C ARG A 13 22.91 39.07 12.01
N ARG A 14 22.69 38.26 13.06
CA ARG A 14 22.60 36.78 12.99
C ARG A 14 21.35 36.31 12.24
N TRP A 15 20.48 37.24 11.85
CA TRP A 15 19.21 36.96 11.18
C TRP A 15 19.34 36.13 9.88
N PRO A 16 20.32 36.35 8.98
CA PRO A 16 20.51 35.48 7.81
C PRO A 16 20.87 34.04 8.20
N ILE A 17 21.61 33.85 9.29
CA ILE A 17 21.94 32.51 9.82
C ILE A 17 20.68 31.86 10.36
N VAL A 18 19.87 32.60 11.13
CA VAL A 18 18.60 32.10 11.67
C VAL A 18 17.64 31.70 10.56
N VAL A 19 17.48 32.56 9.54
CA VAL A 19 16.64 32.26 8.37
C VAL A 19 17.17 31.05 7.60
N GLY A 20 18.49 30.95 7.40
CA GLY A 20 19.12 29.81 6.75
C GLY A 20 18.90 28.49 7.51
N VAL A 21 19.01 28.51 8.84
CA VAL A 21 18.73 27.34 9.69
C VAL A 21 17.26 26.96 9.62
N ILE A 22 16.34 27.92 9.72
CA ILE A 22 14.89 27.65 9.61
C ILE A 22 14.58 27.02 8.25
N ALA A 23 15.10 27.58 7.16
CA ALA A 23 14.91 27.04 5.82
C ALA A 23 15.44 25.60 5.71
N ALA A 24 16.63 25.32 6.24
CA ALA A 24 17.21 23.98 6.25
C ALA A 24 16.36 22.98 7.05
N VAL A 25 15.86 23.38 8.22
CA VAL A 25 14.97 22.54 9.05
C VAL A 25 13.67 22.23 8.33
N VAL A 26 13.04 23.22 7.68
CA VAL A 26 11.80 23.02 6.93
C VAL A 26 12.01 22.04 5.78
N VAL A 27 13.12 22.17 5.04
CA VAL A 27 13.45 21.24 3.94
C VAL A 27 13.68 19.82 4.47
N ALA A 28 14.44 19.67 5.55
CA ALA A 28 14.70 18.36 6.16
C ALA A 28 13.42 17.70 6.69
N ALA A 29 12.57 18.48 7.37
CA ALA A 29 11.28 17.99 7.86
C ALA A 29 10.34 17.62 6.72
N GLY A 30 10.27 18.42 5.65
CA GLY A 30 9.46 18.13 4.47
C GLY A 30 9.90 16.85 3.76
N ALA A 31 11.21 16.64 3.60
CA ALA A 31 11.74 15.42 3.01
C ALA A 31 11.48 14.19 3.90
N GLY A 32 11.69 14.31 5.22
CA GLY A 32 11.39 13.24 6.17
C GLY A 32 9.91 12.88 6.21
N PHE A 33 9.04 13.89 6.18
CA PHE A 33 7.59 13.70 6.11
C PHE A 33 7.19 13.03 4.80
N TRP A 34 7.76 13.45 3.66
CA TRP A 34 7.45 12.84 2.36
C TRP A 34 7.79 11.35 2.35
N VAL A 35 8.98 10.98 2.84
CA VAL A 35 9.38 9.57 2.93
C VAL A 35 8.47 8.80 3.89
N TRP A 36 8.15 9.37 5.05
CA TRP A 36 7.27 8.72 6.03
C TRP A 36 5.85 8.53 5.49
N HIS A 37 5.31 9.48 4.72
CA HIS A 37 3.96 9.38 4.16
C HIS A 37 3.78 8.17 3.22
N GLU A 38 4.86 7.72 2.59
CA GLU A 38 4.83 6.55 1.70
C GLU A 38 4.95 5.22 2.46
N GLN A 39 5.10 5.25 3.79
CA GLN A 39 5.27 4.07 4.63
C GLN A 39 3.95 3.58 5.24
N PRO A 40 3.75 2.26 5.44
CA PRO A 40 2.56 1.72 6.10
C PRO A 40 2.29 2.31 7.50
N SER A 41 3.35 2.70 8.21
CA SER A 41 3.22 3.32 9.54
C SER A 41 2.53 4.68 9.53
N PHE A 42 2.57 5.43 8.42
CA PHE A 42 1.79 6.66 8.27
C PHE A 42 0.30 6.38 8.24
N CYS A 43 -0.10 5.36 7.49
CA CYS A 43 -1.50 4.95 7.34
C CYS A 43 -2.11 4.59 8.71
N ASN A 44 -1.39 3.83 9.54
CA ASN A 44 -1.78 3.54 10.91
C ASN A 44 -1.76 4.78 11.84
N ALA A 45 -0.71 5.60 11.79
CA ALA A 45 -0.57 6.71 12.71
C ALA A 45 -1.54 7.89 12.43
N VAL A 46 -1.87 8.13 11.17
CA VAL A 46 -2.71 9.26 10.75
C VAL A 46 -4.17 8.84 10.63
N CYS A 47 -4.45 7.74 9.93
CA CYS A 47 -5.80 7.26 9.66
C CYS A 47 -6.21 6.11 10.59
N HIS A 48 -5.78 6.13 11.85
CA HIS A 48 -6.13 5.11 12.85
C HIS A 48 -7.65 4.90 12.94
N ASP A 49 -8.05 3.67 13.30
CA ASP A 49 -9.43 3.15 13.42
C ASP A 49 -10.02 2.46 12.15
N PRO A 50 -10.00 3.00 10.91
CA PRO A 50 -10.29 2.17 9.73
C PRO A 50 -9.05 1.45 9.18
N MET A 51 -7.83 1.88 9.50
CA MET A 51 -6.61 1.40 8.84
C MET A 51 -5.85 0.33 9.62
N ASP A 52 -6.05 0.26 10.94
CA ASP A 52 -5.23 -0.54 11.85
C ASP A 52 -5.26 -2.04 11.52
N VAL A 53 -6.45 -2.56 11.20
CA VAL A 53 -6.64 -3.97 10.80
C VAL A 53 -5.89 -4.32 9.52
N TYR A 54 -5.81 -3.41 8.55
CA TYR A 54 -5.12 -3.64 7.30
C TYR A 54 -3.60 -3.57 7.46
N VAL A 55 -3.12 -2.66 8.31
CA VAL A 55 -1.70 -2.53 8.62
C VAL A 55 -1.22 -3.72 9.47
N ASP A 56 -2.02 -4.16 10.43
CA ASP A 56 -1.73 -5.36 11.21
C ASP A 56 -1.66 -6.60 10.31
N GLY A 57 -2.67 -6.82 9.46
CA GLY A 57 -2.66 -7.92 8.50
C GLY A 57 -1.47 -7.87 7.54
N TYR A 58 -1.10 -6.68 7.07
CA TYR A 58 0.07 -6.47 6.21
C TYR A 58 1.37 -6.92 6.89
N PHE A 59 1.58 -6.64 8.18
CA PHE A 59 2.81 -7.04 8.87
C PHE A 59 2.77 -8.46 9.47
N ASN A 60 1.60 -8.94 9.89
CA ASN A 60 1.51 -10.05 10.83
C ASN A 60 0.70 -11.26 10.32
N ASP A 61 -0.08 -11.13 9.25
CA ASP A 61 -0.91 -12.23 8.75
C ASP A 61 -0.31 -12.89 7.50
N ALA A 62 0.45 -13.97 7.72
CA ALA A 62 1.12 -14.73 6.66
C ALA A 62 0.16 -15.38 5.64
N THR A 63 -1.15 -15.42 5.91
CA THR A 63 -2.17 -15.94 4.99
C THR A 63 -2.61 -14.89 3.96
N LEU A 64 -2.36 -13.61 4.22
CA LEU A 64 -2.78 -12.52 3.34
C LEU A 64 -1.77 -12.26 2.23
N MET A 65 -2.28 -11.95 1.03
CA MET A 65 -1.45 -11.51 -0.09
C MET A 65 -0.71 -10.21 0.24
N ALA A 66 -1.31 -9.29 1.01
CA ALA A 66 -0.66 -8.06 1.47
C ALA A 66 0.62 -8.36 2.27
N ASN A 67 0.63 -9.39 3.11
CA ASN A 67 1.83 -9.80 3.86
C ASN A 67 2.89 -10.47 2.99
N ALA A 68 2.48 -11.24 1.98
CA ALA A 68 3.44 -11.73 0.98
C ALA A 68 4.14 -10.56 0.25
N HIS A 69 3.42 -9.47 -0.01
CA HIS A 69 3.96 -8.25 -0.62
C HIS A 69 4.80 -7.42 0.35
N GLU A 70 4.46 -7.38 1.64
CA GLU A 70 5.30 -6.81 2.70
C GLU A 70 6.70 -7.45 2.70
N ARG A 71 6.74 -8.79 2.67
CA ARG A 71 8.00 -9.55 2.65
C ARG A 71 8.81 -9.36 1.37
N ALA A 72 8.19 -8.80 0.32
CA ALA A 72 8.81 -8.41 -0.94
C ALA A 72 9.13 -6.89 -1.01
N ASP A 73 9.07 -6.18 0.12
CA ASP A 73 9.34 -4.73 0.23
C ASP A 73 8.36 -3.86 -0.59
N VAL A 74 7.12 -4.32 -0.77
CA VAL A 74 6.07 -3.60 -1.50
C VAL A 74 5.17 -2.87 -0.51
N THR A 75 5.24 -1.53 -0.51
CA THR A 75 4.41 -0.69 0.36
C THR A 75 2.97 -0.51 -0.13
N CYS A 76 2.08 -0.08 0.76
CA CYS A 76 0.65 0.12 0.48
C CYS A 76 0.41 0.95 -0.79
N LEU A 77 1.17 2.04 -0.98
CA LEU A 77 0.99 2.98 -2.10
C LEU A 77 1.45 2.43 -3.46
N LYS A 78 2.13 1.29 -3.50
CA LYS A 78 2.41 0.59 -4.77
C LYS A 78 1.14 -0.02 -5.37
N CYS A 79 0.17 -0.33 -4.53
CA CYS A 79 -1.14 -0.85 -4.91
C CYS A 79 -2.23 0.23 -4.82
N HIS A 80 -2.17 1.07 -3.79
CA HIS A 80 -3.06 2.20 -3.56
C HIS A 80 -2.42 3.49 -4.06
N GLU A 81 -2.38 3.68 -5.38
CA GLU A 81 -1.83 4.90 -5.96
C GLU A 81 -2.54 6.13 -5.39
N ALA A 82 -1.80 6.96 -4.65
CA ALA A 82 -2.36 8.12 -3.97
C ALA A 82 -2.56 9.28 -4.96
N LYS A 83 -3.69 9.28 -5.68
CA LYS A 83 -4.07 10.38 -6.57
C LYS A 83 -4.45 11.61 -5.73
N LEU A 84 -4.08 12.80 -6.21
CA LEU A 84 -4.35 14.05 -5.50
C LEU A 84 -5.84 14.28 -5.19
N SER A 85 -6.75 13.86 -6.08
CA SER A 85 -8.20 13.94 -5.83
C SER A 85 -8.63 13.09 -4.65
N ASP A 86 -8.03 11.91 -4.54
CA ASP A 86 -8.42 10.88 -3.58
C ASP A 86 -7.85 11.25 -2.21
N GLN A 87 -6.61 11.75 -2.16
CA GLN A 87 -6.01 12.32 -0.94
C GLN A 87 -6.82 13.50 -0.36
N VAL A 88 -7.41 14.35 -1.22
CA VAL A 88 -8.28 15.45 -0.75
C VAL A 88 -9.57 14.91 -0.15
N ALA A 89 -10.18 13.91 -0.77
CA ALA A 89 -11.38 13.26 -0.25
C ALA A 89 -11.10 12.53 1.07
N GLU A 90 -10.02 11.76 1.13
CA GLU A 90 -9.56 11.06 2.33
C GLU A 90 -9.26 12.04 3.48
N GLY A 91 -8.57 13.14 3.21
CA GLY A 91 -8.28 14.17 4.21
C GLY A 91 -9.55 14.85 4.75
N LEU A 92 -10.55 15.07 3.89
CA LEU A 92 -11.85 15.59 4.32
C LEU A 92 -12.59 14.56 5.19
N SER A 93 -12.55 13.29 4.81
CA SER A 93 -13.18 12.21 5.57
C SER A 93 -12.52 11.97 6.91
N TRP A 94 -11.20 12.08 6.97
CA TRP A 94 -10.45 12.06 8.21
C TRP A 94 -10.84 13.18 9.17
N VAL A 95 -10.96 14.43 8.69
CA VAL A 95 -11.39 15.57 9.52
C VAL A 95 -12.83 15.39 10.03
N ARG A 96 -13.70 14.76 9.23
CA ARG A 96 -15.12 14.56 9.57
C ARG A 96 -15.39 13.28 10.35
N GLY A 97 -14.46 12.33 10.35
CA GLY A 97 -14.66 10.98 10.87
C GLY A 97 -15.72 10.19 10.10
N ASP A 98 -15.87 10.40 8.79
CA ASP A 98 -16.97 9.85 7.98
C ASP A 98 -16.55 8.73 7.00
N PHE A 99 -15.51 7.97 7.34
CA PHE A 99 -15.12 6.78 6.58
C PHE A 99 -16.28 5.78 6.49
N ALA A 100 -16.58 5.31 5.28
CA ALA A 100 -17.62 4.33 5.05
C ALA A 100 -17.13 2.93 5.47
N THR A 101 -17.58 2.45 6.62
CA THR A 101 -17.22 1.13 7.16
C THR A 101 -18.42 0.19 7.27
N ASP A 102 -18.14 -1.11 7.31
CA ASP A 102 -19.13 -2.15 7.54
C ASP A 102 -19.35 -2.39 9.04
N GLU A 103 -20.17 -3.39 9.38
CA GLU A 103 -20.48 -3.75 10.77
C GLU A 103 -19.25 -4.22 11.57
N THR A 104 -18.17 -4.60 10.89
CA THR A 104 -16.89 -5.03 11.49
C THR A 104 -15.88 -3.88 11.59
N GLY A 105 -16.22 -2.68 11.11
CA GLY A 105 -15.33 -1.52 11.09
C GLY A 105 -14.38 -1.51 9.89
N HIS A 106 -14.53 -2.43 8.95
CA HIS A 106 -13.71 -2.47 7.73
C HIS A 106 -14.23 -1.50 6.67
N LEU A 107 -13.34 -0.91 5.88
CA LEU A 107 -13.70 -0.01 4.79
C LEU A 107 -14.54 -0.73 3.73
N THR A 108 -15.70 -0.16 3.39
CA THR A 108 -16.66 -0.73 2.42
C THR A 108 -16.32 -0.41 0.96
N THR A 109 -15.48 0.59 0.74
CA THR A 109 -15.06 1.01 -0.60
C THR A 109 -13.67 0.49 -0.92
N HIS A 110 -13.57 -0.48 -1.82
CA HIS A 110 -12.31 -0.94 -2.41
C HIS A 110 -12.07 -0.19 -3.72
N GLY A 111 -11.33 0.92 -3.67
CA GLY A 111 -11.08 1.79 -4.83
C GLY A 111 -10.04 1.26 -5.83
N VAL A 112 -9.50 0.06 -5.60
CA VAL A 112 -8.42 -0.52 -6.39
C VAL A 112 -8.90 -1.80 -7.04
N THR A 113 -8.88 -1.84 -8.37
CA THR A 113 -9.03 -3.07 -9.16
C THR A 113 -7.69 -3.77 -9.24
N ALA A 114 -7.63 -5.08 -9.00
CA ALA A 114 -6.38 -5.84 -9.07
C ALA A 114 -6.22 -6.43 -10.47
N ASP A 115 -6.09 -5.56 -11.47
CA ASP A 115 -5.98 -5.97 -12.86
C ASP A 115 -4.58 -6.41 -13.25
N LYS A 116 -4.51 -7.08 -14.41
CA LYS A 116 -3.23 -7.51 -14.99
C LYS A 116 -2.26 -6.35 -15.16
N LYS A 117 -2.74 -5.13 -15.44
CA LYS A 117 -1.86 -3.96 -15.61
C LYS A 117 -1.18 -3.58 -14.29
N MET A 118 -1.89 -3.72 -13.18
CA MET A 118 -1.35 -3.49 -11.85
C MET A 118 -0.36 -4.60 -11.44
N CYS A 119 -0.81 -5.86 -11.49
CA CYS A 119 -0.03 -6.99 -10.95
C CYS A 119 1.10 -7.43 -11.88
N ALA A 120 0.88 -7.46 -13.20
CA ALA A 120 1.86 -7.85 -14.20
C ALA A 120 2.68 -6.67 -14.75
N SER A 121 2.91 -5.67 -13.91
CA SER A 121 3.79 -4.55 -14.23
C SER A 121 5.26 -5.01 -14.24
N ALA A 122 6.10 -4.29 -15.00
CA ALA A 122 7.51 -4.63 -15.15
C ALA A 122 8.22 -4.69 -13.80
N GLY A 123 8.87 -5.83 -13.51
CA GLY A 123 9.57 -6.07 -12.25
C GLY A 123 8.72 -6.70 -11.14
N CYS A 124 7.44 -6.98 -11.41
CA CYS A 124 6.55 -7.72 -10.50
C CYS A 124 6.25 -9.13 -11.06
N HIS A 125 5.05 -9.37 -11.59
CA HIS A 125 4.64 -10.69 -12.09
C HIS A 125 4.71 -10.76 -13.62
N ASP A 126 5.72 -11.44 -14.18
CA ASP A 126 5.70 -11.72 -15.63
C ASP A 126 4.56 -12.70 -15.96
N TRP A 127 3.73 -12.35 -16.94
CA TRP A 127 2.52 -13.11 -17.23
C TRP A 127 2.79 -14.51 -17.80
N GLU A 128 3.87 -14.67 -18.56
CA GLU A 128 4.23 -15.97 -19.10
C GLU A 128 4.80 -16.86 -17.99
N ASP A 129 5.61 -16.29 -17.09
CA ASP A 129 6.12 -17.01 -15.92
C ASP A 129 4.99 -17.42 -14.96
N VAL A 130 3.99 -16.55 -14.74
CA VAL A 130 2.81 -16.88 -13.92
C VAL A 130 2.05 -18.06 -14.50
N LYS A 131 1.77 -18.06 -15.81
CA LYS A 131 1.09 -19.19 -16.46
C LYS A 131 1.92 -20.46 -16.39
N ALA A 132 3.22 -20.39 -16.64
CA ALA A 132 4.10 -21.54 -16.59
C ALA A 132 4.18 -22.14 -15.18
N ALA A 133 4.22 -21.30 -14.15
CA ALA A 133 4.25 -21.73 -12.75
C ALA A 133 2.97 -22.45 -12.30
N THR A 134 1.86 -22.26 -13.01
CA THR A 134 0.57 -22.88 -12.70
C THR A 134 0.05 -23.81 -13.78
N GLU A 135 0.94 -24.28 -14.67
CA GLU A 135 0.63 -25.35 -15.61
C GLU A 135 0.35 -26.66 -14.86
N ASP A 136 -0.59 -27.44 -15.40
CA ASP A 136 -1.04 -28.72 -14.85
C ASP A 136 -1.37 -28.66 -13.35
N TRP A 137 -2.14 -27.64 -12.97
CA TRP A 137 -2.47 -27.31 -11.60
C TRP A 137 -3.04 -28.52 -10.84
N GLY A 138 -2.54 -28.76 -9.63
CA GLY A 138 -2.94 -29.92 -8.83
C GLY A 138 -2.53 -31.28 -9.43
N GLY A 139 -1.68 -31.31 -10.46
CA GLY A 139 -1.31 -32.52 -11.20
C GLY A 139 -2.29 -32.88 -12.31
N GLU A 140 -3.23 -32.01 -12.65
CA GLU A 140 -4.25 -32.24 -13.68
C GLU A 140 -3.81 -31.62 -15.02
N ALA A 141 -3.51 -32.49 -16.00
CA ALA A 141 -3.03 -32.06 -17.31
C ALA A 141 -3.99 -31.08 -18.00
N GLY A 142 -3.48 -29.90 -18.38
CA GLY A 142 -4.21 -28.83 -19.05
C GLY A 142 -5.03 -27.92 -18.15
N VAL A 143 -5.06 -28.15 -16.84
CA VAL A 143 -5.71 -27.23 -15.88
C VAL A 143 -4.72 -26.12 -15.53
N ASN A 144 -5.12 -24.87 -15.76
CA ASN A 144 -4.31 -23.71 -15.42
C ASN A 144 -5.19 -22.51 -15.00
N PRO A 145 -5.18 -22.09 -13.72
CA PRO A 145 -5.95 -20.95 -13.24
C PRO A 145 -5.67 -19.64 -13.99
N HIS A 146 -4.46 -19.46 -14.49
CA HIS A 146 -4.01 -18.27 -15.22
C HIS A 146 -4.12 -18.42 -16.76
N ALA A 147 -4.60 -19.56 -17.25
CA ALA A 147 -4.88 -19.80 -18.67
C ALA A 147 -6.22 -20.53 -18.85
N SER A 148 -7.26 -20.04 -18.16
CA SER A 148 -8.59 -20.67 -18.17
C SER A 148 -9.45 -20.25 -19.37
N HIS A 149 -10.54 -20.98 -19.58
CA HIS A 149 -11.53 -20.66 -20.62
C HIS A 149 -12.32 -19.36 -20.35
N GLN A 150 -12.19 -18.78 -19.15
CA GLN A 150 -12.82 -17.49 -18.80
C GLN A 150 -11.97 -16.30 -19.31
N GLY A 151 -10.68 -16.53 -19.61
CA GLY A 151 -9.79 -15.51 -20.13
C GLY A 151 -9.71 -14.26 -19.25
N GLU A 152 -9.68 -13.08 -19.89
CA GLU A 152 -9.55 -11.78 -19.21
C GLU A 152 -10.85 -11.28 -18.55
N ALA A 153 -11.94 -12.07 -18.58
CA ALA A 153 -13.17 -11.72 -17.88
C ALA A 153 -13.05 -11.88 -16.35
N ILE A 154 -12.01 -12.57 -15.88
CA ILE A 154 -11.67 -12.74 -14.46
C ILE A 154 -10.49 -11.83 -14.14
N ASP A 155 -10.67 -10.99 -13.14
CA ASP A 155 -9.66 -10.13 -12.57
C ASP A 155 -8.84 -10.87 -11.49
N CYS A 156 -7.62 -10.41 -11.17
CA CYS A 156 -6.82 -11.10 -10.15
C CYS A 156 -7.52 -11.09 -8.79
N SER A 157 -8.29 -10.03 -8.50
CA SER A 157 -9.08 -9.87 -7.27
C SER A 157 -10.19 -10.90 -7.09
N ASN A 158 -10.62 -11.60 -8.14
CA ASN A 158 -11.63 -12.65 -8.01
C ASN A 158 -11.10 -13.88 -7.25
N CYS A 159 -9.78 -14.10 -7.26
CA CYS A 159 -9.12 -15.22 -6.61
C CYS A 159 -8.20 -14.76 -5.48
N HIS A 160 -7.41 -13.72 -5.72
CA HIS A 160 -6.38 -13.24 -4.81
C HIS A 160 -6.93 -12.17 -3.85
N GLY A 161 -7.16 -12.56 -2.59
CA GLY A 161 -7.56 -11.66 -1.52
C GLY A 161 -6.38 -10.88 -0.95
N ALA A 162 -6.34 -9.56 -1.18
CA ALA A 162 -5.28 -8.69 -0.67
C ALA A 162 -5.30 -8.58 0.87
N HIS A 163 -6.48 -8.28 1.41
CA HIS A 163 -6.71 -8.02 2.84
C HIS A 163 -7.71 -9.00 3.46
N GLY A 164 -7.96 -10.13 2.80
CA GLY A 164 -8.84 -11.20 3.28
C GLY A 164 -8.47 -12.52 2.63
N SER A 165 -9.24 -13.58 2.92
CA SER A 165 -9.00 -14.91 2.36
C SER A 165 -8.93 -14.87 0.83
N SER A 166 -7.98 -15.61 0.29
CA SER A 166 -7.94 -15.91 -1.14
C SER A 166 -8.79 -17.15 -1.42
N TYR A 167 -9.39 -17.21 -2.61
CA TYR A 167 -10.33 -18.24 -2.98
C TYR A 167 -9.94 -18.93 -4.28
N MET A 168 -10.06 -20.26 -4.32
CA MET A 168 -10.00 -21.00 -5.59
C MET A 168 -11.32 -20.79 -6.33
N TYR A 169 -11.48 -19.63 -6.99
CA TYR A 169 -12.73 -19.19 -7.64
C TYR A 169 -13.35 -20.25 -8.54
N CYS A 170 -12.50 -21.02 -9.25
CA CYS A 170 -12.92 -22.11 -10.13
C CYS A 170 -13.78 -23.16 -9.40
N ASN A 171 -13.57 -23.36 -8.10
CA ASN A 171 -14.30 -24.34 -7.29
C ASN A 171 -15.76 -23.94 -7.02
N ALA A 172 -16.22 -22.78 -7.49
CA ALA A 172 -17.65 -22.51 -7.61
C ALA A 172 -18.35 -23.50 -8.57
N CYS A 173 -17.61 -24.07 -9.54
CA CYS A 173 -18.12 -25.03 -10.52
C CYS A 173 -17.29 -26.32 -10.62
N HIS A 174 -16.04 -26.30 -10.15
CA HIS A 174 -15.07 -27.37 -10.26
C HIS A 174 -14.66 -27.92 -8.88
N ASP A 175 -13.78 -28.92 -8.87
CA ASP A 175 -13.18 -29.48 -7.66
C ASP A 175 -11.67 -29.62 -7.86
N TYR A 176 -10.99 -28.47 -7.96
CA TYR A 176 -9.55 -28.39 -8.13
C TYR A 176 -8.82 -28.24 -6.79
N ALA A 177 -7.54 -28.61 -6.79
CA ALA A 177 -6.66 -28.42 -5.64
C ALA A 177 -6.67 -26.96 -5.14
N VAL A 178 -6.90 -26.78 -3.85
CA VAL A 178 -6.90 -25.46 -3.18
C VAL A 178 -5.52 -25.21 -2.58
N PRO A 179 -4.87 -24.06 -2.84
CA PRO A 179 -3.61 -23.71 -2.19
C PRO A 179 -3.72 -23.69 -0.66
N ASP A 180 -2.60 -23.91 0.04
CA ASP A 180 -2.56 -23.77 1.48
C ASP A 180 -2.95 -22.34 1.92
N GLY A 181 -3.83 -22.25 2.92
CA GLY A 181 -4.35 -20.98 3.41
C GLY A 181 -5.43 -20.33 2.53
N TRP A 182 -5.83 -20.97 1.43
CA TRP A 182 -6.94 -20.54 0.58
C TRP A 182 -8.22 -21.29 0.91
N GLU A 183 -9.34 -20.72 0.49
CA GLU A 183 -10.67 -21.30 0.66
C GLU A 183 -11.29 -21.68 -0.69
N SER A 184 -12.27 -22.59 -0.68
CA SER A 184 -13.17 -22.75 -1.82
C SER A 184 -14.39 -21.84 -1.65
N PRO A 185 -14.89 -21.20 -2.72
CA PRO A 185 -16.17 -20.52 -2.69
C PRO A 185 -17.26 -21.47 -2.19
N ARG A 186 -18.12 -21.00 -1.27
CA ARG A 186 -19.27 -21.78 -0.76
C ARG A 186 -20.49 -21.64 -1.65
#